data_AF-A0A7Y6NQX2-F1
#
_entry.id   AF-A0A7Y6NQX2-F1
#
_cell.length_a   1.000
_cell.length_b   1.000
_cell.length_c   1.000
_cell.angle_alpha   90.00
_cell.angle_beta   90.00
_cell.angle_gamma   90.00
#
_symmetry.space_group_name_H-M   'P 1'
#
loop_
_entity.id
_entity.type
_entity.pdbx_description
1 polymer ?
#
loop_
_entity_poly.entity_id
_entity_poly.type
_entity_poly.pdbx_seq_one_letter_code
_entity_poly.pdbx_strand_id
1 'polypeptide(L)' 'MAEPLILYRWWITDGVTGKRRLTRYRMTEADALARHPGAEPDLASREERHGTAYCEL' A
#
# COMPACT_ATOMS: atom_id res chain seq x y z
N MET A 1 -3.91 21.89 -2.61
CA MET A 1 -4.46 20.62 -3.10
C MET A 1 -3.71 19.51 -2.37
N ALA A 2 -4.40 18.67 -1.60
CA ALA A 2 -3.74 17.54 -0.96
C ALA A 2 -3.29 16.54 -2.03
N GLU A 3 -2.05 16.07 -1.94
CA GLU A 3 -1.55 14.99 -2.79
C GLU A 3 -2.41 13.72 -2.59
N PRO A 4 -2.77 13.01 -3.67
CA PRO A 4 -3.56 11.80 -3.55
C PRO A 4 -2.77 10.73 -2.82
N LEU A 5 -3.42 10.09 -1.84
CA LEU A 5 -2.84 8.92 -1.18
C LEU A 5 -2.93 7.72 -2.12
N ILE A 6 -1.77 7.26 -2.59
CA ILE A 6 -1.67 6.07 -3.42
C ILE A 6 -1.50 4.84 -2.52
N LEU A 7 -2.42 3.90 -2.66
CA LEU A 7 -2.49 2.69 -1.86
C LEU A 7 -2.44 1.46 -2.77
N TYR A 8 -1.66 0.47 -2.37
CA TYR A 8 -1.57 -0.81 -3.07
C TYR A 8 -1.80 -1.97 -2.10
N ARG A 9 -2.20 -3.11 -2.63
CA ARG A 9 -1.95 -4.38 -1.95
C ARG A 9 -0.50 -4.78 -2.21
N TRP A 10 0.11 -5.50 -1.26
CA TRP A 10 1.54 -5.78 -1.31
C TRP A 10 1.79 -7.28 -1.28
N TRP A 11 2.67 -7.74 -2.16
CA TRP A 11 3.21 -9.09 -2.15
C TRP A 11 4.33 -9.17 -1.12
N ILE A 12 4.07 -9.88 -0.03
CA ILE A 12 5.04 -10.13 1.02
C ILE A 12 5.59 -11.53 0.80
N THR A 13 6.92 -11.66 0.79
CA THR A 13 7.58 -12.97 0.79
C THR A 13 7.83 -13.39 2.23
N ASP A 14 7.26 -14.51 2.64
CA ASP A 14 7.54 -15.09 3.94
C ASP A 14 8.95 -15.69 3.95
N GLY A 15 9.85 -15.13 4.78
CA GLY A 15 11.25 -15.54 4.80
C GLY A 15 11.50 -16.97 5.31
N VAL A 16 10.52 -17.57 6.00
CA VAL A 16 10.63 -18.92 6.56
C VAL A 16 10.20 -19.97 5.55
N THR A 17 9.15 -19.70 4.79
CA THR A 17 8.53 -20.65 3.85
C THR A 17 8.78 -20.33 2.38
N GLY A 18 9.32 -19.15 2.07
CA GLY A 18 9.53 -18.65 0.71
C GLY A 18 8.24 -18.32 -0.05
N LYS A 19 7.08 -18.41 0.61
CA LYS A 19 5.79 -18.21 -0.04
C LYS A 19 5.48 -16.73 -0.17
N ARG A 20 5.07 -16.31 -1.37
CA ARG A 20 4.52 -14.98 -1.62
C ARG A 20 3.06 -14.94 -1.22
N ARG A 21 2.68 -13.94 -0.44
CA ARG A 21 1.29 -13.70 -0.02
C ARG A 21 0.92 -12.25 -0.26
N LEU A 22 -0.24 -12.05 -0.88
CA LEU A 22 -0.82 -10.73 -1.07
C LEU A 22 -1.48 -10.25 0.24
N THR A 23 -1.21 -9.01 0.65
CA THR A 23 -1.88 -8.40 1.81
C THR A 23 -3.39 -8.33 1.59
N ARG A 24 -4.16 -8.38 2.69
CA ARG A 24 -5.62 -8.17 2.65
C ARG A 24 -5.99 -6.70 2.52
N TYR A 25 -5.18 -5.83 3.12
CA TYR A 25 -5.42 -4.39 3.16
C TYR A 25 -4.51 -3.66 2.19
N ARG A 26 -4.98 -2.49 1.74
CA ARG A 26 -4.19 -1.56 0.96
C ARG A 26 -3.42 -0.63 1.90
N MET A 27 -2.17 -0.38 1.59
CA MET A 27 -1.28 0.50 2.37
C MET A 27 -0.35 1.27 1.43
N THR A 28 0.24 2.35 1.95
CA THR A 28 1.23 3.14 1.21
C THR A 28 2.56 2.39 1.11
N GLU A 29 3.41 2.81 0.18
CA GLU A 29 4.76 2.25 0.02
C GLU A 29 5.59 2.38 1.29
N ALA A 30 5.59 3.54 1.92
CA ALA A 30 6.31 3.77 3.16
C ALA A 30 5.90 2.79 4.27
N ASP A 31 4.60 2.55 4.43
CA ASP A 31 4.06 1.66 5.47
C ASP A 31 4.35 0.19 5.18
N ALA A 32 4.28 -0.22 3.90
CA ALA A 32 4.62 -1.57 3.48
C ALA A 32 6.11 -1.88 3.68
N LEU A 33 6.99 -1.00 3.19
CA LEU A 33 8.45 -1.19 3.29
C LEU A 33 8.95 -1.08 4.73
N ALA A 34 8.31 -0.27 5.58
CA ALA A 34 8.63 -0.19 7.00
C ALA A 34 8.40 -1.52 7.74
N ARG A 35 7.35 -2.28 7.37
CA ARG A 35 7.06 -3.59 8.00
C ARG A 35 7.74 -4.76 7.30
N HIS A 36 7.87 -4.68 5.98
CA HIS A 36 8.33 -5.76 5.12
C HIS A 36 9.31 -5.19 4.08
N PRO A 37 10.60 -5.08 4.45
CA PRO A 37 11.64 -4.63 3.52
C PRO A 37 11.80 -5.68 2.41
N GLY A 38 11.29 -5.38 1.21
CA GLY A 38 11.20 -6.33 0.09
C GLY A 38 9.78 -6.70 -0.31
N ALA A 39 8.76 -6.08 0.26
CA ALA A 39 7.40 -6.18 -0.25
C ALA A 39 7.29 -5.51 -1.63
N GLU A 40 6.63 -6.17 -2.58
CA GLU A 40 6.41 -5.66 -3.94
C GLU A 40 4.95 -5.18 -4.09
N PRO A 41 4.69 -4.01 -4.68
CA PRO A 41 3.33 -3.53 -4.88
C PRO A 41 2.60 -4.32 -5.96
N ASP A 42 1.35 -4.67 -5.70
CA ASP A 42 0.44 -5.24 -6.69
C ASP A 42 -0.18 -4.13 -7.53
N LEU A 43 0.36 -3.89 -8.72
CA LEU A 43 -0.06 -2.79 -9.61
C LEU A 43 -1.54 -2.89 -10.03
N ALA A 44 -2.09 -4.10 -10.10
CA ALA A 44 -3.50 -4.33 -10.40
C ALA A 44 -4.44 -3.84 -9.28
N SER A 45 -3.93 -3.68 -8.06
CA SER A 45 -4.70 -3.24 -6.89
C SER A 45 -4.55 -1.76 -6.54
N ARG A 46 -4.01 -0.95 -7.46
CA ARG A 46 -3.79 0.49 -7.28
C ARG A 46 -5.09 1.21 -6.94
N GLU A 47 -5.11 1.92 -5.82
CA GLU A 47 -6.21 2.75 -5.36
C GLU A 47 -5.69 4.15 -5.04
N GLU A 48 -6.29 5.16 -5.65
CA GLU A 48 -5.96 6.57 -5.41
C GLU A 48 -7.04 7.19 -4.54
N ARG A 49 -6.69 7.59 -3.32
CA ARG A 49 -7.60 8.31 -2.42
C ARG A 49 -7.28 9.78 -2.45
N HIS A 50 -8.15 10.54 -3.10
CA HIS A 50 -8.16 11.98 -3.00
C HIS A 50 -8.88 12.34 -1.70
N GLY A 51 -8.13 12.78 -0.69
CA GLY A 51 -8.76 13.41 0.46
C GLY A 51 -9.52 14.62 -0.03
N THR A 52 -10.86 14.62 0.09
CA THR A 52 -11.61 15.86 0.14
C THR A 52 -11.07 16.59 1.36
N ALA A 53 -10.17 17.55 1.12
CA ALA A 53 -9.95 18.59 2.10
C ALA A 53 -11.35 19.08 2.47
N TYR A 54 -11.71 18.94 3.74
CA TYR A 54 -12.88 19.64 4.26
C TYR A 54 -12.75 21.06 3.75
N CYS A 55 -13.69 21.47 2.91
CA CYS A 55 -13.88 22.86 2.58
C CYS A 55 -14.26 23.50 3.92
N GLU A 56 -13.28 24.09 4.59
CA GLU A 56 -13.53 24.91 5.77
C GLU A 56 -14.41 26.08 5.31
N LEU A 57 -15.68 26.03 5.74
CA LEU A 57 -16.70 27.09 5.92
C LEU A 57 -16.68 28.30 4.97
#